data_AF-A0A0Q0X179-F1
#
_entry.id   AF-A0A0Q0X179-F1
#
_cell.length_a   1.000
_cell.length_b   1.000
_cell.length_c   1.000
_cell.angle_alpha   90.00
_cell.angle_beta   90.00
_cell.angle_gamma   90.00
#
_symmetry.space_group_name_H-M   'P 1'
#
loop_
_entity.id
_entity.type
_entity.pdbx_description
1 polymer ?
#
loop_
_entity_poly.entity_id
_entity_poly.type
_entity_poly.pdbx_seq_one_letter_code
_entity_poly.pdbx_strand_id
1 'polypeptide(L)'
;MFILSIIPYFGIGQNKITGKIVDQLGFPVYRASVELNATDNITYTDYDGSFSLSSTKDFHWKINIKSKGYKPESFFVLNGGNTGNIVLEYNTDINKLLDGSSSLHQKFYWDTWNKEILFPKSEHLLVGLFNPSN
;
A
#
# COMPACT_ATOMS: atom_id res chain seq x y z
N MET A 1 33.79 17.52 50.38
CA MET A 1 33.95 17.88 48.96
C MET A 1 33.21 16.84 48.13
N PHE A 2 31.98 17.14 47.69
CA PHE A 2 31.19 16.22 46.86
C PHE A 2 31.63 16.37 45.40
N ILE A 3 32.23 15.34 44.83
CA ILE A 3 32.59 15.30 43.40
C ILE A 3 31.30 15.04 42.63
N LEU A 4 30.75 16.09 42.02
CA LEU A 4 29.65 16.01 41.07
C LEU A 4 30.21 15.39 39.78
N SER A 5 30.05 14.06 39.64
CA SER A 5 30.44 13.34 38.41
C SER A 5 29.46 13.71 37.30
N ILE A 6 29.88 14.59 36.39
CA ILE A 6 29.14 14.92 35.17
C ILE A 6 29.49 13.84 34.14
N ILE A 7 28.66 12.81 34.03
CA ILE A 7 28.80 11.82 32.96
C ILE A 7 28.27 12.48 31.68
N PRO A 8 29.09 12.71 30.64
CA PRO A 8 28.56 13.15 29.37
C PRO A 8 27.77 11.97 28.76
N TYR A 9 26.45 12.08 28.73
CA TYR A 9 25.61 11.25 27.89
C TYR A 9 25.90 11.63 26.44
N PHE A 10 26.86 10.94 25.82
CA PHE A 10 26.98 10.94 24.36
C PHE A 10 25.73 10.24 23.80
N GLY A 11 24.71 11.03 23.50
CA GLY A 11 23.56 10.55 22.75
C GLY A 11 24.03 10.22 21.33
N ILE A 12 23.96 8.95 20.94
CA ILE A 12 24.09 8.57 19.54
C ILE A 12 22.86 9.14 18.83
N GLY A 13 23.02 10.26 18.12
CA GLY A 13 21.96 10.85 17.33
C GLY A 13 21.56 9.88 16.22
N GLN A 14 20.35 9.35 16.29
CA GLN A 14 19.82 8.54 15.20
C GLN A 14 19.53 9.47 14.01
N ASN A 15 20.13 9.16 12.86
CA ASN A 15 19.75 9.77 11.60
C ASN A 15 18.31 9.37 11.30
N LYS A 16 17.50 10.32 10.84
CA LYS A 16 16.07 10.12 10.64
C LYS A 16 15.60 10.77 9.34
N ILE A 17 14.78 10.04 8.61
CA ILE A 17 14.04 10.55 7.45
C ILE A 17 12.54 10.36 7.69
N THR A 18 11.76 11.30 7.19
CA THR A 18 10.29 11.29 7.20
C THR A 18 9.79 11.65 5.81
N GLY A 19 8.58 11.26 5.47
CA GLY A 19 8.02 11.60 4.17
C GLY A 19 6.64 11.02 3.97
N LYS A 20 6.10 11.24 2.76
CA LYS A 20 4.80 10.72 2.35
C LYS A 20 4.96 9.95 1.04
N ILE A 21 4.35 8.78 0.95
CA ILE A 21 4.29 8.00 -0.27
C ILE A 21 2.88 8.12 -0.85
N VAL A 22 2.81 8.54 -2.11
CA VAL A 22 1.58 8.72 -2.87
C VAL A 22 1.66 7.96 -4.18
N ASP A 23 0.52 7.70 -4.80
CA ASP A 23 0.45 7.17 -6.15
C ASP A 23 0.45 8.27 -7.22
N GLN A 24 0.38 7.87 -8.49
CA GLN A 24 0.39 8.78 -9.64
C GLN A 24 -0.80 9.74 -9.68
N LEU A 25 -1.89 9.45 -8.94
CA LEU A 25 -3.06 10.32 -8.81
C LEU A 25 -2.97 11.21 -7.55
N GLY A 26 -1.92 11.06 -6.74
CA GLY A 26 -1.71 11.78 -5.49
C GLY A 26 -2.41 11.17 -4.28
N PHE A 27 -3.00 9.99 -4.39
CA PHE A 27 -3.61 9.30 -3.25
C PHE A 27 -2.53 8.65 -2.38
N PRO A 28 -2.71 8.64 -1.04
CA PRO A 28 -1.74 8.06 -0.13
C PRO A 28 -1.65 6.53 -0.31
N VAL A 29 -0.42 6.00 -0.34
CA VAL A 29 -0.20 4.55 -0.42
C VAL A 29 -0.07 4.00 0.99
N TYR A 30 -1.11 3.33 1.48
CA TYR A 30 -1.11 2.64 2.76
C TYR A 30 -0.21 1.40 2.75
N ARG A 31 0.52 1.18 3.85
CA ARG A 31 1.31 -0.03 4.13
C ARG A 31 2.40 -0.35 3.09
N ALA A 32 2.93 0.66 2.42
CA ALA A 32 4.15 0.55 1.65
C ALA A 32 5.34 0.32 2.59
N SER A 33 6.20 -0.65 2.29
CA SER A 33 7.43 -0.87 3.04
C SER A 33 8.50 0.10 2.57
N VAL A 34 9.17 0.76 3.52
CA VAL A 34 10.34 1.62 3.28
C VAL A 34 11.51 0.98 4.01
N GLU A 35 12.42 0.39 3.23
CA GLU A 35 13.55 -0.41 3.71
C GLU A 35 14.86 0.32 3.44
N LEU A 36 15.72 0.47 4.45
CA LEU A 36 17.09 0.90 4.24
C LEU A 36 17.91 -0.26 3.66
N ASN A 37 18.50 -0.04 2.49
CA ASN A 37 19.17 -1.10 1.74
C ASN A 37 20.28 -1.80 2.56
N ALA A 38 20.33 -3.13 2.45
CA ALA A 38 21.27 -3.99 3.15
C ALA A 38 21.25 -3.82 4.69
N THR A 39 20.07 -3.57 5.26
CA THR A 39 19.82 -3.57 6.71
C THR A 39 18.44 -4.14 6.99
N ASP A 40 18.20 -4.52 8.25
CA ASP A 40 16.87 -4.93 8.73
C ASP A 40 15.98 -3.73 9.14
N ASN A 41 16.43 -2.49 8.88
CA ASN A 41 15.68 -1.30 9.21
C ASN A 41 14.56 -1.07 8.18
N ILE A 42 13.35 -1.43 8.57
CA ILE A 42 12.14 -1.31 7.76
C ILE A 42 11.09 -0.54 8.56
N THR A 43 10.39 0.37 7.88
CA THR A 43 9.14 0.97 8.37
C THR A 43 8.04 0.78 7.34
N TYR A 44 6.79 0.98 7.75
CA TYR A 44 5.64 0.98 6.85
C TYR A 44 4.94 2.32 6.87
N THR A 45 4.30 2.67 5.76
CA THR A 45 3.45 3.86 5.72
C THR A 45 2.13 3.65 6.47
N ASP A 46 1.66 4.71 7.12
CA ASP A 46 0.35 4.76 7.77
C ASP A 46 -0.80 5.03 6.77
N TYR A 47 -2.02 5.23 7.28
CA TYR A 47 -3.22 5.47 6.47
C TYR A 47 -3.14 6.73 5.60
N ASP A 48 -2.34 7.71 6.04
CA ASP A 48 -2.09 8.94 5.28
C ASP A 48 -0.89 8.78 4.34
N GLY A 49 -0.30 7.60 4.24
CA GLY A 49 0.89 7.35 3.42
C GLY A 49 2.18 7.89 4.04
N SER A 50 2.15 8.33 5.30
CA SER A 50 3.31 8.92 5.97
C SER A 50 4.23 7.84 6.53
N PHE A 51 5.55 8.06 6.52
CA PHE A 51 6.54 7.17 7.12
C PHE A 51 7.60 7.92 7.92
N SER A 52 8.26 7.20 8.82
CA SER A 52 9.38 7.68 9.63
C SER A 52 10.42 6.57 9.80
N LEU A 53 11.56 6.69 9.13
CA LEU A 53 12.65 5.71 9.18
C LEU A 53 13.86 6.31 9.91
N SER A 54 14.35 5.61 10.94
CA SER A 54 15.52 6.04 11.72
C SER A 54 16.60 4.95 11.68
N SER A 55 17.87 5.36 11.67
CA SER A 55 19.01 4.46 11.65
C SER A 55 20.24 5.15 12.24
N THR A 56 21.16 4.39 12.80
CA THR A 56 22.46 4.89 13.27
C THR A 56 23.49 5.01 12.16
N LYS A 57 23.19 4.52 10.94
CA LYS A 57 24.09 4.67 9.78
C LYS A 57 24.15 6.11 9.31
N ASP A 58 25.33 6.56 8.93
CA ASP A 58 25.52 7.85 8.26
C ASP A 58 24.91 7.86 6.86
N PHE A 59 24.55 9.05 6.40
CA PHE A 59 24.14 9.29 5.01
C PHE A 59 25.35 9.16 4.07
N HIS A 60 25.19 8.86 2.78
CA HIS A 60 23.95 8.77 2.01
C HIS A 60 23.27 7.40 2.10
N TRP A 61 21.94 7.39 2.08
CA TRP A 61 21.16 6.17 2.13
C TRP A 61 20.59 5.81 0.77
N LYS A 62 20.52 4.51 0.49
CA LYS A 62 19.66 3.97 -0.55
C LYS A 62 18.46 3.33 0.14
N ILE A 63 17.26 3.83 -0.12
CA ILE A 63 16.02 3.26 0.39
C ILE A 63 15.32 2.48 -0.72
N ASN A 64 14.69 1.37 -0.38
CA ASN A 64 13.89 0.55 -1.27
C ASN A 64 12.43 0.64 -0.81
N ILE A 65 11.53 1.01 -1.71
CA ILE A 65 10.12 1.18 -1.44
C ILE A 65 9.34 0.14 -2.23
N LYS A 66 8.44 -0.57 -1.55
CA LYS A 66 7.63 -1.63 -2.16
C LYS A 66 6.20 -1.57 -1.61
N SER A 67 5.23 -1.78 -2.48
CA SER A 67 3.84 -1.98 -2.10
C SER A 67 3.15 -2.86 -3.14
N LYS A 68 2.13 -3.61 -2.72
CA LYS A 68 1.37 -4.49 -3.63
C LYS A 68 0.58 -3.61 -4.62
N GLY A 69 0.67 -3.94 -5.91
CA GLY A 69 0.02 -3.17 -6.99
C GLY A 69 0.89 -2.03 -7.53
N TYR A 70 2.08 -1.81 -6.96
CA TYR A 70 3.01 -0.77 -7.39
C TYR A 70 4.32 -1.39 -7.87
N LYS A 71 5.03 -0.65 -8.70
CA LYS A 71 6.38 -0.98 -9.12
C LYS A 71 7.36 -0.69 -7.97
N PRO A 72 8.25 -1.63 -7.60
CA PRO A 72 9.31 -1.36 -6.63
C PRO A 72 10.25 -0.27 -7.11
N GLU A 73 10.60 0.66 -6.24
CA GLU A 73 11.49 1.78 -6.56
C GLU A 73 12.56 1.98 -5.48
N SER A 74 13.72 2.51 -5.89
CA SER A 74 14.82 2.83 -4.99
C SER A 74 15.17 4.31 -5.10
N PHE A 75 15.38 4.97 -3.96
CA PHE A 75 15.73 6.38 -3.90
C PHE A 75 17.03 6.59 -3.10
N PHE A 76 17.79 7.61 -3.50
CA PHE A 76 18.95 8.06 -2.73
C PHE A 76 18.56 9.23 -1.84
N VAL A 77 18.88 9.12 -0.55
CA VAL A 77 18.64 10.17 0.43
C VAL A 77 19.98 10.72 0.89
N LEU A 78 20.20 12.01 0.66
CA LEU A 78 21.49 12.66 0.89
C LEU A 78 21.65 13.16 2.33
N ASN A 79 20.55 13.41 3.03
CA ASN A 79 20.55 13.93 4.38
C ASN A 79 19.25 13.60 5.12
N GLY A 80 19.26 13.79 6.44
CA GLY A 80 18.08 13.61 7.28
C GLY A 80 17.04 14.70 7.08
N GLY A 81 15.83 14.44 7.58
CA GLY A 81 14.71 15.38 7.52
C GLY A 81 13.52 14.85 6.73
N ASN A 82 12.80 15.74 6.05
CA ASN A 82 11.60 15.40 5.29
C ASN A 82 11.94 15.23 3.80
N THR A 83 11.59 14.08 3.22
CA THR A 83 11.82 13.74 1.80
C THR A 83 10.73 14.30 0.88
N GLY A 84 9.69 14.92 1.42
CA GLY A 84 8.51 15.33 0.67
C GLY A 84 7.66 14.15 0.22
N ASN A 85 6.96 14.34 -0.90
CA ASN A 85 6.14 13.30 -1.52
C ASN A 85 7.01 12.44 -2.45
N ILE A 86 6.97 11.14 -2.24
CA ILE A 86 7.54 10.13 -3.13
C ILE A 86 6.38 9.50 -3.89
N VAL A 87 6.41 9.57 -5.22
CA VAL A 87 5.37 9.01 -6.08
C VAL A 87 5.77 7.60 -6.49
N LEU A 88 4.90 6.61 -6.25
CA LEU A 88 5.07 5.25 -6.77
C LEU A 88 4.24 5.04 -8.03
N GLU A 89 4.88 4.47 -9.05
CA GLU A 89 4.19 4.04 -10.27
C GLU A 89 3.35 2.77 -10.02
N TYR A 90 2.16 2.72 -10.63
CA TYR A 90 1.38 1.49 -10.67
C TYR A 90 2.14 0.39 -11.44
N ASN A 91 1.95 -0.87 -11.03
CA ASN A 91 2.51 -1.98 -11.76
C ASN A 91 1.73 -2.26 -13.06
N THR A 92 2.23 -3.20 -13.87
CA THR A 92 1.61 -3.54 -15.15
C THR A 92 0.17 -4.03 -15.04
N ASP A 93 -0.18 -4.73 -13.96
CA ASP A 93 -1.51 -5.31 -13.80
C ASP A 93 -2.54 -4.24 -13.45
N ILE A 94 -2.18 -3.32 -12.54
CA ILE A 94 -3.01 -2.18 -12.21
C ILE A 94 -3.15 -1.25 -13.42
N ASN A 95 -2.08 -0.98 -14.16
CA ASN A 95 -2.16 -0.17 -15.38
C ASN A 95 -3.12 -0.77 -16.41
N LYS A 96 -3.06 -2.09 -16.64
CA LYS A 96 -4.01 -2.79 -17.53
C LYS A 96 -5.46 -2.70 -17.07
N LEU A 97 -5.68 -2.65 -15.76
CA LEU A 97 -7.02 -2.47 -15.20
C LEU A 97 -7.52 -1.04 -15.39
N LEU A 98 -6.63 -0.05 -15.27
CA LEU A 98 -6.97 1.37 -15.43
C LEU A 98 -7.19 1.77 -16.89
N ASP A 99 -6.42 1.22 -17.84
CA ASP A 99 -6.53 1.50 -19.27
C ASP A 99 -7.57 0.63 -20.00
N GLY A 100 -8.19 -0.32 -19.29
CA GLY A 100 -9.20 -1.23 -19.83
C GLY A 100 -8.66 -2.33 -20.76
N SER A 101 -7.34 -2.49 -20.89
CA SER A 101 -6.71 -3.53 -21.72
C SER A 101 -6.58 -4.89 -21.01
N SER A 102 -6.97 -4.97 -19.74
CA SER A 102 -6.93 -6.21 -18.96
C SER A 102 -7.81 -7.30 -19.56
N SER A 103 -7.22 -8.48 -19.80
CA SER A 103 -7.93 -9.69 -20.19
C SER A 103 -8.63 -10.39 -19.02
N LEU A 104 -8.60 -9.82 -17.81
CA LEU A 104 -9.44 -10.26 -16.69
C LEU A 104 -10.91 -10.06 -17.08
N HIS A 105 -11.46 -11.11 -17.68
CA HIS A 105 -12.83 -11.19 -18.11
C HIS A 105 -13.75 -10.80 -16.95
N GLN A 106 -14.50 -9.71 -17.13
CA GLN A 106 -15.50 -9.15 -16.21
C GLN A 106 -16.71 -10.09 -15.98
N LYS A 107 -16.55 -11.41 -16.16
CA LYS A 107 -17.59 -12.43 -15.99
C LYS A 107 -18.20 -12.42 -14.59
N PHE A 108 -17.40 -12.07 -13.58
CA PHE A 108 -17.81 -12.16 -12.18
C PHE A 108 -19.01 -11.25 -11.87
N TYR A 109 -19.04 -10.04 -12.43
CA TYR A 109 -20.13 -9.08 -12.22
C TYR A 109 -21.34 -9.31 -13.14
N TRP A 110 -21.13 -9.80 -14.38
CA TRP A 110 -22.26 -10.04 -15.29
C TRP A 110 -23.03 -11.34 -14.99
N ASP A 111 -22.36 -12.41 -14.54
CA ASP A 111 -23.00 -13.69 -14.29
C ASP A 111 -23.87 -13.72 -13.01
N THR A 112 -23.51 -12.93 -11.99
CA THR A 112 -24.28 -12.84 -10.73
C THR A 112 -25.54 -12.00 -10.90
N TRP A 113 -25.46 -10.85 -11.57
CA TRP A 113 -26.62 -10.00 -11.83
C TRP A 113 -27.62 -10.64 -12.79
N ASN A 114 -27.16 -11.33 -13.83
CA ASN A 114 -28.07 -12.00 -14.76
C ASN A 114 -28.83 -13.17 -14.12
N LYS A 115 -28.25 -13.88 -13.15
CA LYS A 115 -28.97 -14.92 -12.40
C LYS A 115 -30.06 -14.36 -11.48
N GLU A 116 -29.80 -13.22 -10.83
CA GLU A 116 -30.78 -12.56 -9.95
C GLU A 116 -31.92 -11.87 -10.74
N ILE A 117 -31.64 -11.39 -11.96
CA ILE A 117 -32.64 -10.73 -12.83
C ILE A 117 -33.50 -11.75 -13.59
N LEU A 118 -32.95 -12.91 -13.97
CA LEU A 118 -33.66 -13.91 -14.80
C LEU A 118 -34.48 -14.93 -14.00
N PHE A 119 -34.36 -14.96 -12.67
CA PHE A 119 -35.19 -15.81 -11.81
C PHE A 119 -35.76 -14.99 -10.65
N PRO A 120 -36.86 -14.24 -10.86
CA PRO A 120 -37.60 -13.69 -9.73
C PRO A 120 -37.98 -14.83 -8.77
N LYS A 121 -37.52 -14.73 -7.53
CA LYS A 121 -37.71 -15.68 -6.42
C LYS A 121 -39.17 -16.10 -6.16
N SER A 122 -40.14 -15.43 -6.78
CA SER A 122 -41.58 -15.74 -6.70
C SER A 122 -42.02 -16.96 -7.52
N GLU A 123 -41.25 -17.41 -8.52
CA GLU A 123 -41.68 -18.54 -9.37
C GLU A 123 -41.57 -19.92 -8.69
N HIS A 124 -40.83 -20.03 -7.58
CA HIS A 124 -40.77 -21.25 -6.78
C HIS A 124 -42.08 -21.59 -6.05
N LEU A 125 -43.07 -20.68 -6.02
CA LEU A 125 -44.36 -20.90 -5.34
C LEU A 125 -45.50 -21.28 -6.30
N LEU A 126 -45.32 -21.14 -7.63
CA LEU A 126 -46.40 -21.33 -8.60
C LEU A 126 -46.33 -22.66 -9.37
N VAL A 127 -45.20 -23.37 -9.30
CA VAL A 127 -45.03 -24.68 -9.97
C VAL A 127 -45.78 -25.81 -9.25
N GLY A 128 -46.30 -25.59 -8.03
CA GLY A 128 -47.05 -26.58 -7.25
C GLY A 128 -48.58 -26.54 -7.39
N LEU A 129 -49.16 -25.61 -8.15
CA LEU A 129 -50.60 -25.33 -8.11
C LEU A 129 -51.40 -25.65 -9.39
N PHE A 130 -50.77 -26.14 -10.46
CA PHE A 130 -51.47 -26.55 -11.67
C PHE A 130 -51.08 -27.96 -12.08
N ASN A 131 -51.74 -28.94 -11.46
CA ASN A 131 -51.86 -30.30 -12.02
C ASN A 131 -53.36 -30.62 -12.15
N PRO A 132 -53.98 -30.41 -13.33
CA PRO A 132 -55.34 -30.89 -13.55
C PRO A 132 -55.28 -32.41 -13.74
N SER A 133 -55.72 -33.14 -12.72
CA SER A 133 -56.06 -34.55 -12.80
C SER A 133 -57.38 -34.76 -13.54
N ASN A 134 -57.37 -35.68 -14.52
CA ASN A 134 -58.47 -36.27 -15.31
C ASN A 134 -59.15 -35.38 -16.36
#